data_AF-A0A8S1SY05-F1
#
_entry.id   AF-A0A8S1SY05-F1
#
_cell.length_a   1.000
_cell.length_b   1.000
_cell.length_c   1.000
_cell.angle_alpha   90.00
_cell.angle_beta   90.00
_cell.angle_gamma   90.00
#
_symmetry.space_group_name_H-M   'P 1'
#
loop_
_entity.id
_entity.type
_entity.pdbx_description
1 polymer ?
#
loop_
_entity_poly.entity_id
_entity_poly.type
_entity_poly.pdbx_seq_one_letter_code
_entity_poly.pdbx_strand_id
1 'polypeptide(L)'
;MKSLQKLLKNNKDMGHQYIDFMQLFEKKLKSCIINHNSRKNILAQYKQQQYIHSPMPFFESEELVVYGSFENSNIHGCCQEEKGVLNVLLSSDTNTQGCTQWFYFGIKMHNKGKLKIRILNNRRQNTLFKECNHVYVFDNEKWSVGQTQEMYYYRTNINHPFYHHEDAGIAQLQQNFSLYTLEFTYEFKQSEKIVFFALTRPYPVKKLQRFIDQCPLKRKSVCITTLGLPIWQIKTPKQNGQQIVVILARQHPSETAGSFICQEIIRILCKGHQSMQKYRFIIYPMVNPDGVFLGNSRCNFNGVDLNRKWDNPKQKTEPEVHYVLKSISKYSNIAFMIDLHGHSKKFNQFLYGCLHGKSVSEYMRIRQFGKILAHHNEVFSFKRDCSYGVSPDRFGTARVALWKRLNIANSMTIETSIYGQMGRAFGLEDYHALAQNILRALDLYNEQVDSPELNINREMSKALKYDSGSDSEAEQDLIIPKPNRIKITSRKESSCKHQSVGYGGIKQKIETPQLIHQHSQFFKDQSFVELLPQPSKLLSHSQNRVQLQKIRSRMNSFQSQYIEEQPKLGSMISALQVKQLFK
;
A
#
# COMPACT_ATOMS: atom_id res chain seq x y z
N MET A 1 26.71 28.32 14.16
CA MET A 1 27.40 27.20 14.85
C MET A 1 27.69 27.50 16.33
N LYS A 2 28.52 28.50 16.68
CA LYS A 2 28.81 28.84 18.10
C LYS A 2 27.60 29.43 18.87
N SER A 3 26.67 30.11 18.20
CA SER A 3 25.40 30.57 18.80
C SER A 3 24.41 29.43 19.08
N LEU A 4 24.40 28.38 18.26
CA LEU A 4 23.57 27.17 18.45
C LEU A 4 24.09 26.32 19.63
N GLN A 5 25.42 26.25 19.79
CA GLN A 5 26.06 25.59 20.94
C GLN A 5 25.80 26.30 22.27
N LYS A 6 25.64 27.64 22.25
CA LYS A 6 25.31 28.42 23.46
C LYS A 6 23.84 28.26 23.88
N LEU A 7 22.94 28.03 22.92
CA LEU A 7 21.52 27.75 23.18
C LEU A 7 21.27 26.33 23.74
N LEU A 8 22.13 25.37 23.37
CA LEU A 8 22.05 23.97 23.81
C LEU A 8 22.57 23.72 25.23
N LYS A 9 23.29 24.69 25.83
CA LYS A 9 23.90 24.51 27.17
C LYS A 9 22.93 24.78 28.34
N ASN A 10 21.79 25.43 28.11
CA ASN A 10 20.92 25.92 29.19
C ASN A 10 19.61 25.13 29.38
N ASN A 11 19.37 24.03 28.65
CA ASN A 11 18.18 23.19 28.84
C ASN A 11 18.58 21.75 29.16
N LYS A 12 18.78 21.45 30.45
CA LYS A 12 19.22 20.13 30.94
C LYS A 12 18.16 19.01 30.86
N ASP A 13 16.95 19.26 30.35
CA ASP A 13 15.87 18.26 30.30
C ASP A 13 15.44 17.77 28.90
N MET A 14 16.22 18.07 27.85
CA MET A 14 15.94 17.57 26.48
C MET A 14 17.13 16.84 25.82
N GLY A 15 18.15 16.48 26.62
CA GLY A 15 19.43 15.96 26.13
C GLY A 15 19.52 14.47 25.80
N HIS A 16 18.46 13.68 25.97
CA HIS A 16 18.51 12.21 25.79
C HIS A 16 17.48 11.61 24.80
N GLN A 17 16.88 12.41 23.90
CA GLN A 17 16.05 11.88 22.81
C GLN A 17 16.68 11.92 21.41
N TYR A 18 17.91 12.42 21.29
CA TYR A 18 18.75 12.15 20.12
C TYR A 18 19.68 10.97 20.43
N ILE A 19 19.10 9.78 20.49
CA ILE A 19 19.92 8.59 20.35
C ILE A 19 20.33 8.53 18.89
N ASP A 20 21.63 8.45 18.63
CA ASP A 20 22.21 8.19 17.33
C ASP A 20 21.51 6.97 16.69
N PHE A 21 20.58 7.29 15.80
CA PHE A 21 19.63 6.39 15.16
C PHE A 21 20.35 5.25 14.43
N MET A 22 21.60 5.46 14.03
CA MET A 22 22.44 4.48 13.34
C MET A 22 22.89 3.33 14.24
N GLN A 23 23.24 3.59 15.49
CA GLN A 23 23.74 2.58 16.42
C GLN A 23 22.62 1.65 16.92
N LEU A 24 21.41 2.17 17.10
CA LEU A 24 20.24 1.37 17.49
C LEU A 24 19.70 0.52 16.34
N PHE A 25 19.87 1.02 15.12
CA PHE A 25 19.45 0.37 13.89
C PHE A 25 20.33 -0.83 13.55
N GLU A 26 21.66 -0.69 13.62
CA GLU A 26 22.61 -1.79 13.38
C GLU A 26 22.48 -2.94 14.37
N LYS A 27 22.16 -2.64 15.64
CA LYS A 27 22.05 -3.65 16.70
C LYS A 27 20.79 -4.53 16.58
N LYS A 28 19.76 -4.05 15.87
CA LYS A 28 18.44 -4.70 15.75
C LYS A 28 18.24 -5.52 14.46
N LEU A 29 19.16 -5.44 13.49
CA LEU A 29 19.07 -6.19 12.23
C LEU A 29 19.42 -7.68 12.36
N LYS A 30 19.78 -8.17 13.55
CA LYS A 30 20.19 -9.57 13.81
C LYS A 30 19.04 -10.56 14.05
N SER A 31 17.76 -10.19 13.87
CA SER A 31 16.65 -11.15 14.01
C SER A 31 15.92 -11.42 12.69
N CYS A 32 15.78 -12.71 12.39
CA CYS A 32 15.40 -13.33 11.12
C CYS A 32 13.99 -12.96 10.62
N ILE A 33 13.89 -12.39 9.41
CA ILE A 33 13.46 -13.01 8.14
C ILE A 33 13.25 -11.84 7.16
N ILE A 34 14.36 -11.43 6.53
CA ILE A 34 14.52 -10.91 5.17
C ILE A 34 15.95 -11.33 4.83
N ASN A 35 16.20 -11.84 3.62
CA ASN A 35 17.55 -12.14 3.14
C ASN A 35 18.51 -11.00 3.54
N HIS A 36 19.58 -11.36 4.24
CA HIS A 36 20.55 -10.47 4.87
C HIS A 36 21.12 -9.41 3.91
N ASN A 37 21.16 -9.70 2.61
CA ASN A 37 21.69 -8.81 1.58
C ASN A 37 20.71 -7.69 1.18
N SER A 38 19.42 -7.99 1.00
CA SER A 38 18.41 -6.98 0.62
C SER A 38 18.20 -5.94 1.72
N ARG A 39 18.21 -6.40 2.98
CA ARG A 39 18.16 -5.50 4.14
C ARG A 39 19.42 -4.63 4.21
N LYS A 40 20.61 -5.20 4.09
CA LYS A 40 21.84 -4.39 4.11
C LYS A 40 21.88 -3.34 2.99
N ASN A 41 21.38 -3.66 1.80
CA ASN A 41 21.40 -2.75 0.66
C ASN A 41 20.42 -1.57 0.80
N ILE A 42 19.17 -1.83 1.18
CA ILE A 42 18.17 -0.75 1.43
C ILE A 42 18.69 0.18 2.53
N LEU A 43 19.37 -0.39 3.54
CA LEU A 43 19.87 0.37 4.67
C LEU A 43 21.18 1.08 4.37
N ALA A 44 22.03 0.53 3.51
CA ALA A 44 23.20 1.22 2.98
C ALA A 44 22.78 2.41 2.10
N GLN A 45 21.79 2.22 1.23
CA GLN A 45 21.18 3.31 0.44
C GLN A 45 20.58 4.39 1.35
N TYR A 46 19.84 3.99 2.39
CA TYR A 46 19.29 4.91 3.38
C TYR A 46 20.36 5.69 4.15
N LYS A 47 21.48 5.02 4.51
CA LYS A 47 22.61 5.61 5.25
C LYS A 47 23.44 6.58 4.40
N GLN A 48 23.63 6.29 3.13
CA GLN A 48 24.43 7.12 2.23
C GLN A 48 23.75 8.45 1.87
N GLN A 49 22.41 8.53 1.91
CA GLN A 49 21.66 9.65 1.34
C GLN A 49 21.34 10.83 2.30
N GLN A 50 21.86 10.84 3.53
CA GLN A 50 21.77 11.96 4.49
C GLN A 50 20.46 12.78 4.49
N TYR A 51 19.28 12.15 4.33
CA TYR A 51 17.97 12.81 4.40
C TYR A 51 17.71 13.97 3.38
N ILE A 52 18.58 14.15 2.37
CA ILE A 52 18.38 15.12 1.28
C ILE A 52 17.92 14.37 0.03
N HIS A 53 16.63 14.06 -0.03
CA HIS A 53 15.97 13.56 -1.24
C HIS A 53 15.76 14.70 -2.25
N SER A 54 16.85 15.18 -2.84
CA SER A 54 16.72 15.73 -4.19
C SER A 54 16.33 14.57 -5.10
N PRO A 55 15.35 14.74 -6.00
CA PRO A 55 15.00 13.72 -6.98
C PRO A 55 16.25 13.33 -7.76
N MET A 56 16.61 12.05 -7.75
CA MET A 56 17.73 11.53 -8.55
C MET A 56 17.20 10.90 -9.85
N PRO A 57 17.93 11.05 -10.97
CA PRO A 57 17.62 10.35 -12.22
C PRO A 57 17.53 8.84 -12.00
N PHE A 58 16.49 8.25 -12.57
CA PHE A 58 16.19 6.82 -12.57
C PHE A 58 16.36 6.21 -13.96
N PHE A 59 16.00 6.96 -15.00
CA PHE A 59 16.14 6.59 -16.41
C PHE A 59 16.39 7.87 -17.23
N GLU A 60 17.16 7.76 -18.30
CA GLU A 60 17.49 8.86 -19.20
C GLU A 60 17.46 8.36 -20.65
N SER A 61 16.82 9.12 -21.52
CA SER A 61 16.83 8.95 -22.98
C SER A 61 17.27 10.25 -23.64
N GLU A 62 17.33 10.27 -24.97
CA GLU A 62 17.61 11.52 -25.71
C GLU A 62 16.51 12.58 -25.55
N GLU A 63 15.30 12.22 -25.11
CA GLU A 63 14.15 13.12 -25.02
C GLU A 63 13.86 13.58 -23.58
N LEU A 64 14.14 12.73 -22.59
CA LEU A 64 13.70 12.96 -21.21
C LEU A 64 14.56 12.26 -20.16
N VAL A 65 14.41 12.73 -18.92
CA VAL A 65 14.92 12.10 -17.71
C VAL A 65 13.75 11.79 -16.78
N VAL A 66 13.64 10.53 -16.34
CA VAL A 66 12.68 10.11 -15.32
C VAL A 66 13.36 10.09 -13.96
N TYR A 67 12.66 10.58 -12.94
CA TYR A 67 13.10 10.63 -11.55
C TYR A 67 12.25 9.69 -10.72
N GLY A 68 12.90 8.72 -10.08
CA GLY A 68 12.24 7.62 -9.38
C GLY A 68 12.81 7.31 -8.00
N SER A 69 13.90 7.97 -7.59
CA SER A 69 14.62 7.65 -6.37
C SER A 69 14.52 8.78 -5.34
N PHE A 70 13.37 8.86 -4.68
CA PHE A 70 13.12 9.79 -3.58
C PHE A 70 12.04 9.24 -2.62
N GLU A 71 11.88 9.83 -1.45
CA GLU A 71 10.87 9.41 -0.48
C GLU A 71 9.47 9.30 -1.10
N ASN A 72 8.77 8.19 -0.84
CA ASN A 72 7.40 7.94 -1.30
C ASN A 72 7.25 7.79 -2.83
N SER A 73 8.34 7.76 -3.61
CA SER A 73 8.27 7.43 -5.04
C SER A 73 7.89 5.96 -5.25
N ASN A 74 7.26 5.66 -6.38
CA ASN A 74 7.08 4.28 -6.83
C ASN A 74 7.21 4.18 -8.34
N ILE A 75 8.30 3.57 -8.78
CA ILE A 75 8.60 3.17 -10.15
C ILE A 75 9.57 1.99 -10.09
N HIS A 76 9.24 0.92 -10.81
CA HIS A 76 10.07 -0.29 -10.94
C HIS A 76 10.98 -0.23 -12.15
N GLY A 77 10.46 0.29 -13.26
CA GLY A 77 11.14 0.37 -14.54
C GLY A 77 10.38 1.29 -15.50
N CYS A 78 11.08 1.82 -16.48
CA CYS A 78 10.46 2.57 -17.57
C CYS A 78 11.31 2.47 -18.84
N CYS A 79 10.63 2.60 -19.98
CA CYS A 79 11.28 2.67 -21.28
C CYS A 79 10.55 3.64 -22.20
N GLN A 80 11.29 4.07 -23.22
CA GLN A 80 10.77 4.82 -24.34
C GLN A 80 10.96 3.97 -25.60
N GLU A 81 9.90 3.24 -26.00
CA GLU A 81 9.91 2.41 -27.22
C GLU A 81 9.85 3.28 -28.49
N GLU A 82 9.17 4.43 -28.41
CA GLU A 82 9.02 5.40 -29.50
C GLU A 82 9.05 6.83 -28.96
N LYS A 83 9.44 7.80 -29.80
CA LYS A 83 9.49 9.22 -29.43
C LYS A 83 8.11 9.71 -28.96
N GLY A 84 8.09 10.50 -27.88
CA GLY A 84 6.85 11.03 -27.31
C GLY A 84 6.00 10.04 -26.51
N VAL A 85 6.46 8.79 -26.29
CA VAL A 85 5.76 7.80 -25.46
C VAL A 85 6.67 7.21 -24.39
N LEU A 86 6.23 7.28 -23.13
CA LEU A 86 6.91 6.69 -21.97
C LEU A 86 6.06 5.57 -21.38
N ASN A 87 6.61 4.35 -21.37
CA ASN A 87 6.03 3.21 -20.65
C ASN A 87 6.63 3.12 -19.25
N VAL A 88 5.80 2.87 -18.24
CA VAL A 88 6.15 2.84 -16.83
C VAL A 88 5.61 1.56 -16.19
N LEU A 89 6.43 0.93 -15.37
CA LEU A 89 6.08 -0.17 -14.48
C LEU A 89 6.21 0.27 -13.03
N LEU A 90 5.22 -0.06 -12.22
CA LEU A 90 5.23 0.19 -10.78
C LEU A 90 5.77 -1.02 -10.02
N SER A 91 6.42 -0.78 -8.88
CA SER A 91 6.77 -1.85 -7.95
C SER A 91 5.51 -2.34 -7.23
N SER A 92 5.46 -3.65 -6.96
CA SER A 92 4.55 -4.20 -5.95
C SER A 92 4.95 -3.72 -4.56
N ASP A 93 4.04 -3.82 -3.59
CA ASP A 93 4.39 -3.51 -2.21
C ASP A 93 5.58 -4.35 -1.75
N THR A 94 6.49 -3.70 -1.03
CA THR A 94 7.70 -4.31 -0.51
C THR A 94 7.39 -5.62 0.23
N ASN A 95 8.12 -6.69 -0.11
CA ASN A 95 7.91 -8.05 0.42
C ASN A 95 6.53 -8.66 0.12
N THR A 96 5.89 -8.25 -0.97
CA THR A 96 4.65 -8.86 -1.49
C THR A 96 4.77 -9.18 -2.98
N GLN A 97 3.78 -9.89 -3.52
CA GLN A 97 3.60 -10.11 -4.96
C GLN A 97 2.40 -9.31 -5.52
N GLY A 98 2.01 -8.21 -4.85
CA GLY A 98 0.81 -7.47 -5.22
C GLY A 98 0.69 -6.08 -4.62
N CYS A 99 -0.57 -5.62 -4.48
CA CYS A 99 -0.88 -4.26 -4.00
C CYS A 99 -0.21 -3.16 -4.83
N THR A 100 -0.33 -3.24 -6.16
CA THR A 100 0.25 -2.28 -7.11
C THR A 100 -0.78 -1.24 -7.53
N GLN A 101 -0.74 -0.05 -6.91
CA GLN A 101 -1.64 1.06 -7.24
C GLN A 101 -0.99 2.44 -7.07
N TRP A 102 -0.18 2.63 -6.03
CA TRP A 102 0.49 3.90 -5.78
C TRP A 102 1.54 4.16 -6.86
N PHE A 103 1.52 5.37 -7.44
CA PHE A 103 2.60 5.87 -8.27
C PHE A 103 2.93 7.29 -7.84
N TYR A 104 4.23 7.60 -7.84
CA TYR A 104 4.76 8.94 -7.66
C TYR A 104 6.16 8.98 -8.29
N PHE A 105 6.32 9.73 -9.37
CA PHE A 105 7.59 9.88 -10.09
C PHE A 105 7.67 11.26 -10.75
N GLY A 106 8.88 11.68 -11.10
CA GLY A 106 9.15 12.93 -11.82
C GLY A 106 9.59 12.68 -13.25
N ILE A 107 9.30 13.60 -14.15
CA ILE A 107 9.79 13.59 -15.54
C ILE A 107 10.31 14.99 -15.87
N LYS A 108 11.49 15.05 -16.48
CA LYS A 108 12.07 16.26 -17.06
C LYS A 108 12.25 16.04 -18.55
N MET A 109 11.59 16.85 -19.38
CA MET A 109 11.80 16.83 -20.82
C MET A 109 12.94 17.76 -21.21
N HIS A 110 13.78 17.34 -22.17
CA HIS A 110 14.82 18.19 -22.74
C HIS A 110 14.24 19.30 -23.61
N ASN A 111 13.16 18.99 -24.33
CA ASN A 111 12.46 19.93 -25.18
C ASN A 111 10.98 20.03 -24.78
N LYS A 112 10.37 21.17 -25.07
CA LYS A 112 8.91 21.34 -24.91
C LYS A 112 8.19 20.40 -25.85
N GLY A 113 7.07 19.84 -25.41
CA GLY A 113 6.31 18.90 -26.21
C GLY A 113 5.27 18.14 -25.43
N LYS A 114 4.49 17.33 -26.15
CA LYS A 114 3.54 16.40 -25.55
C LYS A 114 4.23 15.07 -25.29
N LEU A 115 4.01 14.52 -24.10
CA LEU A 115 4.45 13.17 -23.75
C LEU A 115 3.21 12.36 -23.37
N LYS A 116 3.06 11.20 -24.01
CA LYS A 116 2.11 10.18 -23.61
C LYS A 116 2.77 9.26 -22.60
N ILE A 117 2.13 9.07 -21.46
CA ILE A 117 2.63 8.24 -20.35
C ILE A 117 1.69 7.06 -20.17
N ARG A 118 2.24 5.85 -20.09
CA ARG A 118 1.50 4.59 -19.92
C ARG A 118 2.01 3.83 -18.70
N ILE A 119 1.20 3.70 -17.66
CA ILE A 119 1.49 2.85 -16.51
C ILE A 119 0.87 1.48 -16.73
N LEU A 120 1.68 0.47 -17.03
CA LEU A 120 1.22 -0.75 -17.69
C LEU A 120 0.68 -1.85 -16.75
N ASN A 121 1.03 -1.82 -15.47
CA ASN A 121 0.86 -2.97 -14.57
C ASN A 121 -0.07 -2.71 -13.37
N ASN A 122 -1.10 -1.87 -13.54
CA ASN A 122 -2.13 -1.72 -12.51
C ASN A 122 -2.90 -3.04 -12.34
N ARG A 123 -3.28 -3.40 -11.11
CA ARG A 123 -3.98 -4.66 -10.84
C ARG A 123 -5.50 -4.54 -10.66
N ARG A 124 -6.02 -3.32 -10.54
CA ARG A 124 -7.44 -3.09 -10.25
C ARG A 124 -8.26 -2.98 -11.53
N GLN A 125 -9.21 -3.88 -11.71
CA GLN A 125 -10.19 -3.77 -12.81
C GLN A 125 -11.11 -2.56 -12.65
N ASN A 126 -11.66 -2.40 -11.44
CA ASN A 126 -12.62 -1.36 -11.12
C ASN A 126 -11.89 -0.20 -10.42
N THR A 127 -11.80 0.93 -11.10
CA THR A 127 -11.18 2.17 -10.64
C THR A 127 -11.95 3.35 -11.18
N LEU A 128 -11.97 4.46 -10.46
CA LEU A 128 -12.68 5.66 -10.88
C LEU A 128 -11.86 6.54 -11.85
N PHE A 129 -10.73 6.05 -12.40
CA PHE A 129 -9.93 6.83 -13.34
C PHE A 129 -10.74 7.26 -14.57
N LYS A 130 -11.64 6.40 -15.07
CA LYS A 130 -12.49 6.70 -16.25
C LYS A 130 -13.46 7.84 -15.97
N GLU A 131 -13.98 7.90 -14.75
CA GLU A 131 -15.01 8.85 -14.32
C GLU A 131 -14.41 10.18 -13.84
N CYS A 132 -13.20 10.15 -13.29
CA CYS A 132 -12.59 11.29 -12.62
C CYS A 132 -11.56 12.04 -13.48
N ASN A 133 -11.01 11.36 -14.48
CA ASN A 133 -10.10 11.89 -15.49
C ASN A 133 -8.97 12.78 -14.91
N HIS A 134 -8.37 12.39 -13.79
CA HIS A 134 -7.25 13.15 -13.24
C HIS A 134 -6.12 12.28 -12.67
N VAL A 135 -4.91 12.72 -12.99
CA VAL A 135 -3.68 12.43 -12.27
C VAL A 135 -3.27 13.71 -11.55
N TYR A 136 -2.71 13.60 -10.35
CA TYR A 136 -2.17 14.77 -9.67
C TYR A 136 -0.84 15.14 -10.30
N VAL A 137 -0.74 16.39 -10.76
CA VAL A 137 0.46 16.94 -11.39
C VAL A 137 1.04 18.03 -10.50
N PHE A 138 2.32 17.93 -10.18
CA PHE A 138 3.11 19.02 -9.62
C PHE A 138 3.92 19.68 -10.72
N ASP A 139 3.49 20.86 -11.11
CA ASP A 139 4.16 21.71 -12.09
C ASP A 139 4.10 23.16 -11.59
N ASN A 140 5.11 23.97 -11.93
CA ASN A 140 5.23 25.37 -11.51
C ASN A 140 4.97 25.56 -10.00
N GLU A 141 5.60 24.71 -9.18
CA GLU A 141 5.52 24.72 -7.71
C GLU A 141 4.13 24.46 -7.11
N LYS A 142 3.18 23.95 -7.90
CA LYS A 142 1.80 23.73 -7.46
C LYS A 142 1.29 22.35 -7.84
N TRP A 143 0.67 21.68 -6.86
CA TRP A 143 -0.13 20.48 -7.12
C TRP A 143 -1.49 20.88 -7.72
N SER A 144 -1.87 20.23 -8.81
CA SER A 144 -3.17 20.44 -9.47
C SER A 144 -3.67 19.17 -10.15
N VAL A 145 -4.92 19.22 -10.60
CA VAL A 145 -5.59 18.17 -11.40
C VAL A 145 -6.15 18.81 -12.67
N GLY A 146 -6.51 17.98 -13.66
CA GLY A 146 -7.13 18.45 -14.91
C GLY A 146 -6.15 18.98 -15.96
N GLN A 147 -4.84 18.84 -15.73
CA GLN A 147 -3.82 19.19 -16.72
C GLN A 147 -3.53 18.05 -17.71
N THR A 148 -3.93 16.82 -17.37
CA THR A 148 -3.76 15.65 -18.22
C THR A 148 -4.86 15.55 -19.26
N GLN A 149 -4.49 15.12 -20.46
CA GLN A 149 -5.38 14.93 -21.61
C GLN A 149 -5.40 13.45 -22.02
N GLU A 150 -6.34 13.04 -22.87
CA GLU A 150 -6.35 11.72 -23.51
C GLU A 150 -6.17 10.56 -22.50
N MET A 151 -6.93 10.60 -21.40
CA MET A 151 -6.79 9.61 -20.34
C MET A 151 -7.61 8.37 -20.64
N TYR A 152 -6.99 7.20 -20.55
CA TYR A 152 -7.63 5.92 -20.77
C TYR A 152 -7.23 4.92 -19.69
N TYR A 153 -8.17 4.04 -19.33
CA TYR A 153 -7.90 2.92 -18.44
C TYR A 153 -8.45 1.63 -19.05
N TYR A 154 -7.56 0.73 -19.47
CA TYR A 154 -7.92 -0.45 -20.25
C TYR A 154 -7.07 -1.66 -19.86
N ARG A 155 -7.52 -2.85 -20.23
CA ARG A 155 -6.79 -4.10 -19.93
C ARG A 155 -5.49 -4.14 -20.71
N THR A 156 -4.39 -4.43 -20.05
CA THR A 156 -3.06 -4.50 -20.66
C THR A 156 -2.95 -5.69 -21.60
N ASN A 157 -2.25 -5.51 -22.72
CA ASN A 157 -1.91 -6.61 -23.62
C ASN A 157 -0.91 -7.57 -22.95
N ILE A 158 -1.21 -8.87 -23.00
CA ILE A 158 -0.43 -9.95 -22.36
C ILE A 158 0.96 -10.09 -23.02
N ASN A 159 1.12 -9.68 -24.28
CA ASN A 159 2.37 -9.80 -25.03
C ASN A 159 3.08 -8.45 -25.25
N HIS A 160 2.91 -7.48 -24.34
CA HIS A 160 3.58 -6.18 -24.51
C HIS A 160 5.12 -6.38 -24.45
N PRO A 161 5.90 -5.93 -25.46
CA PRO A 161 7.33 -6.22 -25.58
C PRO A 161 8.14 -5.89 -24.34
N PHE A 162 7.82 -4.78 -23.68
CA PHE A 162 8.46 -4.35 -22.44
C PHE A 162 8.51 -5.41 -21.32
N TYR A 163 7.52 -6.29 -21.21
CA TYR A 163 7.53 -7.34 -20.19
C TYR A 163 8.50 -8.48 -20.46
N HIS A 164 8.88 -8.68 -21.73
CA HIS A 164 9.77 -9.76 -22.14
C HIS A 164 11.25 -9.38 -22.05
N HIS A 165 11.58 -8.09 -22.03
CA HIS A 165 12.96 -7.61 -22.03
C HIS A 165 13.53 -7.27 -20.65
N GLU A 166 12.71 -6.83 -19.68
CA GLU A 166 13.25 -6.27 -18.43
C GLU A 166 13.03 -7.10 -17.15
N ASP A 167 11.99 -7.93 -17.04
CA ASP A 167 11.73 -8.67 -15.79
C ASP A 167 10.84 -9.92 -15.96
N ALA A 168 11.46 -11.10 -15.83
CA ALA A 168 10.75 -12.39 -15.84
C ALA A 168 9.64 -12.50 -14.77
N GLY A 169 9.76 -11.75 -13.67
CA GLY A 169 8.77 -11.69 -12.60
C GLY A 169 7.48 -11.00 -13.02
N ILE A 170 7.55 -9.99 -13.89
CA ILE A 170 6.34 -9.28 -14.36
C ILE A 170 5.64 -10.07 -15.46
N ALA A 171 6.39 -10.72 -16.35
CA ALA A 171 5.83 -11.70 -17.27
C ALA A 171 5.08 -12.83 -16.53
N GLN A 172 5.62 -13.29 -15.39
CA GLN A 172 4.94 -14.27 -14.53
C GLN A 172 3.69 -13.70 -13.84
N LEU A 173 3.69 -12.42 -13.45
CA LEU A 173 2.49 -11.77 -12.91
C LEU A 173 1.36 -11.70 -13.95
N GLN A 174 1.67 -11.43 -15.21
CA GLN A 174 0.67 -11.39 -16.30
C GLN A 174 0.01 -12.74 -16.57
N GLN A 175 0.75 -13.85 -16.41
CA GLN A 175 0.19 -15.19 -16.54
C GLN A 175 -0.83 -15.51 -15.45
N ASN A 176 -0.68 -14.90 -14.27
CA ASN A 176 -1.52 -15.18 -13.10
C ASN A 176 -2.64 -14.15 -12.91
N PHE A 177 -2.49 -12.93 -13.43
CA PHE A 177 -3.43 -11.82 -13.19
C PHE A 177 -3.65 -10.95 -14.43
N SER A 178 -4.89 -10.49 -14.59
CA SER A 178 -5.19 -9.40 -15.52
C SER A 178 -4.55 -8.10 -15.03
N LEU A 179 -3.71 -7.52 -15.87
CA LEU A 179 -3.15 -6.18 -15.66
C LEU A 179 -3.96 -5.14 -16.45
N TYR A 180 -3.83 -3.89 -16.02
CA TYR A 180 -4.50 -2.74 -16.61
C TYR A 180 -3.51 -1.59 -16.83
N THR A 181 -3.64 -0.93 -17.99
CA THR A 181 -2.87 0.24 -18.38
C THR A 181 -3.65 1.50 -18.03
N LEU A 182 -3.00 2.41 -17.31
CA LEU A 182 -3.40 3.81 -17.24
C LEU A 182 -2.58 4.60 -18.26
N GLU A 183 -3.24 5.16 -19.28
CA GLU A 183 -2.64 6.05 -20.28
C GLU A 183 -3.12 7.49 -20.03
N PHE A 184 -2.23 8.47 -20.17
CA PHE A 184 -2.57 9.89 -20.21
C PHE A 184 -1.48 10.70 -20.92
N THR A 185 -1.86 11.82 -21.50
CA THR A 185 -0.94 12.75 -22.18
C THR A 185 -0.76 14.02 -21.33
N TYR A 186 0.46 14.54 -21.29
CA TYR A 186 0.79 15.82 -20.65
C TYR A 186 1.62 16.72 -21.58
N GLU A 187 1.34 18.02 -21.57
CA GLU A 187 2.05 19.01 -22.39
C GLU A 187 3.08 19.78 -21.54
N PHE A 188 4.36 19.51 -21.79
CA PHE A 188 5.49 20.20 -21.16
C PHE A 188 5.70 21.56 -21.81
N LYS A 189 5.23 22.62 -21.16
CA LYS A 189 5.35 24.01 -21.63
C LYS A 189 6.75 24.61 -21.41
N GLN A 190 7.56 23.99 -20.57
CA GLN A 190 8.89 24.43 -20.20
C GLN A 190 9.85 23.24 -20.30
N SER A 191 11.00 23.44 -20.92
CA SER A 191 12.09 22.47 -20.93
C SER A 191 12.87 22.51 -19.60
N GLU A 192 13.57 21.42 -19.29
CA GLU A 192 14.53 21.33 -18.17
C GLU A 192 13.93 21.55 -16.77
N LYS A 193 12.60 21.48 -16.62
CA LYS A 193 11.93 21.41 -15.31
C LYS A 193 11.34 20.03 -15.05
N ILE A 194 11.46 19.59 -13.81
CA ILE A 194 10.88 18.32 -13.36
C ILE A 194 9.40 18.56 -13.06
N VAL A 195 8.52 17.85 -13.76
CA VAL A 195 7.09 17.73 -13.46
C VAL A 195 6.86 16.41 -12.75
N PHE A 196 6.12 16.41 -11.64
CA PHE A 196 5.81 15.17 -10.93
C PHE A 196 4.37 14.72 -11.15
N PHE A 197 4.19 13.41 -11.23
CA PHE A 197 2.90 12.76 -11.42
C PHE A 197 2.65 11.82 -10.25
N ALA A 198 1.46 11.86 -9.66
CA ALA A 198 1.09 10.99 -8.55
C ALA A 198 -0.38 10.56 -8.58
N LEU A 199 -0.67 9.41 -7.97
CA LEU A 199 -2.04 8.88 -7.83
C LEU A 199 -2.94 9.89 -7.10
N THR A 200 -2.45 10.40 -5.98
CA THR A 200 -3.06 11.49 -5.22
C THR A 200 -1.97 12.41 -4.69
N ARG A 201 -2.33 13.60 -4.20
CA ARG A 201 -1.36 14.53 -3.62
C ARG A 201 -0.50 13.83 -2.55
N PRO A 202 0.83 13.71 -2.75
CA PRO A 202 1.70 13.03 -1.81
C PRO A 202 1.70 13.65 -0.42
N TYR A 203 1.83 12.80 0.60
CA TYR A 203 2.04 13.19 2.00
C TYR A 203 3.20 12.35 2.56
N PRO A 204 4.46 12.76 2.32
CA PRO A 204 5.63 12.02 2.79
C PRO A 204 5.78 12.05 4.33
N VAL A 205 6.54 11.11 4.89
CA VAL A 205 6.95 11.08 6.30
C VAL A 205 7.68 12.37 6.68
N LYS A 206 8.54 12.92 5.82
CA LYS A 206 9.23 14.20 6.08
C LYS A 206 8.27 15.36 6.25
N LYS A 207 7.14 15.36 5.53
CA LYS A 207 6.08 16.36 5.70
C LYS A 207 5.41 16.21 7.07
N LEU A 208 5.10 14.98 7.48
CA LEU A 208 4.59 14.72 8.83
C LEU A 208 5.59 15.21 9.88
N GLN A 209 6.87 14.89 9.74
CA GLN A 209 7.89 15.24 10.70
C GLN A 209 7.97 16.76 10.90
N ARG A 210 8.02 17.53 9.81
CA ARG A 210 7.98 19.01 9.87
C ARG A 210 6.74 19.54 10.59
N PHE A 211 5.57 18.94 10.34
CA PHE A 211 4.34 19.30 11.03
C PHE A 211 4.38 18.97 12.52
N ILE A 212 4.88 17.79 12.87
CA ILE A 212 5.04 17.33 14.26
C ILE A 212 6.03 18.22 15.02
N ASP A 213 7.10 18.68 14.37
CA ASP A 213 8.10 19.57 14.96
C ASP A 213 7.55 20.94 15.36
N GLN A 214 6.53 21.41 14.65
CA GLN A 214 5.83 22.66 14.90
C GLN A 214 4.57 22.48 15.75
N CYS A 215 4.22 21.25 16.14
CA CYS A 215 2.99 20.96 16.87
C CYS A 215 3.15 21.35 18.36
N PRO A 216 2.32 22.27 18.90
CA PRO A 216 2.38 22.69 20.30
C PRO A 216 1.79 21.64 21.26
N LEU A 217 1.03 20.67 20.76
CA LEU A 217 0.43 19.62 21.58
C LEU A 217 1.48 18.60 22.05
N LYS A 218 1.20 17.93 23.17
CA LYS A 218 2.10 16.92 23.73
C LYS A 218 2.27 15.76 22.74
N ARG A 219 3.50 15.56 22.28
CA ARG A 219 3.90 14.51 21.35
C ARG A 219 4.89 13.54 21.97
N LYS A 220 4.83 12.27 21.56
CA LYS A 220 5.87 11.28 21.84
C LYS A 220 5.88 10.18 20.77
N SER A 221 7.02 9.56 20.54
CA SER A 221 7.07 8.30 19.79
C SER A 221 6.55 7.16 20.68
N VAL A 222 5.61 6.35 20.17
CA VAL A 222 5.11 5.15 20.87
C VAL A 222 5.90 3.91 20.51
N CYS A 223 6.48 3.87 19.31
CA CYS A 223 7.41 2.85 18.87
C CYS A 223 8.24 3.32 17.69
N ILE A 224 9.23 2.50 17.39
CA ILE A 224 10.09 2.57 16.22
C ILE A 224 9.74 1.37 15.33
N THR A 225 9.41 1.63 14.07
CA THR A 225 9.03 0.64 13.06
C THR A 225 10.22 -0.21 12.60
N THR A 226 10.04 -1.06 11.59
CA THR A 226 11.08 -1.97 11.12
C THR A 226 12.22 -1.22 10.42
N LEU A 227 11.92 -0.15 9.70
CA LEU A 227 12.91 0.74 9.07
C LEU A 227 13.45 1.82 10.01
N GLY A 228 13.03 1.82 11.28
CA GLY A 228 13.48 2.79 12.26
C GLY A 228 12.60 4.03 12.37
N LEU A 229 11.55 4.18 11.55
CA LEU A 229 10.73 5.39 11.59
C LEU A 229 9.86 5.46 12.87
N PRO A 230 9.69 6.65 13.45
CA PRO A 230 8.86 6.79 14.65
C PRO A 230 7.37 6.79 14.30
N ILE A 231 6.57 6.11 15.13
CA ILE A 231 5.12 6.32 15.16
C ILE A 231 4.80 7.31 16.26
N TRP A 232 4.31 8.48 15.84
CA TRP A 232 3.98 9.58 16.74
C TRP A 232 2.61 9.37 17.38
N GLN A 233 2.50 9.74 18.66
CA GLN A 233 1.25 9.96 19.37
C GLN A 233 1.19 11.42 19.80
N ILE A 234 0.09 12.08 19.45
CA ILE A 234 -0.24 13.45 19.87
C ILE A 234 -1.41 13.40 20.86
N LYS A 235 -1.37 14.25 21.89
CA LYS A 235 -2.45 14.35 22.87
C LYS A 235 -2.85 15.79 23.11
N THR A 236 -4.16 16.02 23.23
CA THR A 236 -4.65 17.25 23.86
C THR A 236 -4.44 17.20 25.38
N PRO A 237 -4.39 18.39 26.04
CA PRO A 237 -4.35 18.49 27.49
C PRO A 237 -5.49 17.70 28.14
N LYS A 238 -5.21 17.11 29.32
CA LYS A 238 -6.24 16.40 30.09
C LYS A 238 -7.05 17.42 30.87
N GLN A 239 -8.38 17.38 30.77
CA GLN A 239 -9.30 18.07 31.67
C GLN A 239 -10.15 17.02 32.41
N ASN A 240 -10.71 17.40 33.56
CA ASN A 240 -11.54 16.49 34.36
C ASN A 240 -12.87 16.20 33.66
N GLY A 241 -13.38 14.97 33.80
CA GLY A 241 -14.66 14.56 33.22
C GLY A 241 -14.65 14.22 31.73
N GLN A 242 -13.55 14.45 31.01
CA GLN A 242 -13.46 14.16 29.58
C GLN A 242 -13.45 12.66 29.27
N GLN A 243 -14.19 12.29 28.23
CA GLN A 243 -14.03 11.02 27.55
C GLN A 243 -12.88 11.07 26.54
N ILE A 244 -12.50 9.91 25.98
CA ILE A 244 -11.38 9.82 25.04
C ILE A 244 -11.86 9.58 23.61
N VAL A 245 -11.29 10.35 22.68
CA VAL A 245 -11.38 10.11 21.23
C VAL A 245 -10.01 9.65 20.74
N VAL A 246 -9.96 8.45 20.19
CA VAL A 246 -8.78 7.91 19.51
C VAL A 246 -8.92 8.13 18.01
N ILE A 247 -7.90 8.71 17.38
CA ILE A 247 -7.85 8.88 15.93
C ILE A 247 -6.62 8.15 15.38
N LEU A 248 -6.86 7.25 14.44
CA LEU A 248 -5.83 6.56 13.65
C LEU A 248 -5.87 7.13 12.23
N ALA A 249 -4.70 7.27 11.62
CA ALA A 249 -4.62 7.62 10.22
C ALA A 249 -3.51 6.84 9.54
N ARG A 250 -3.72 6.60 8.24
CA ARG A 250 -2.68 6.16 7.31
C ARG A 250 -2.07 4.79 7.66
N GLN A 251 -2.94 3.80 7.83
CA GLN A 251 -2.54 2.39 7.89
C GLN A 251 -2.12 1.87 6.50
N HIS A 252 -2.84 2.25 5.44
CA HIS A 252 -2.49 1.93 4.05
C HIS A 252 -1.74 3.10 3.40
N PRO A 253 -0.49 2.93 2.95
CA PRO A 253 0.36 4.01 2.47
C PRO A 253 -0.16 4.86 1.30
N SER A 254 -0.97 4.34 0.37
CA SER A 254 -1.50 5.13 -0.76
C SER A 254 -2.61 6.10 -0.38
N GLU A 255 -3.17 5.99 0.82
CA GLU A 255 -4.40 6.68 1.22
C GLU A 255 -4.11 8.07 1.81
N THR A 256 -3.66 8.97 0.92
CA THR A 256 -3.23 10.37 1.22
C THR A 256 -4.22 11.16 2.05
N ALA A 257 -5.51 11.04 1.73
CA ALA A 257 -6.61 11.76 2.37
C ALA A 257 -6.59 11.65 3.91
N GLY A 258 -6.36 10.45 4.45
CA GLY A 258 -6.33 10.23 5.90
C GLY A 258 -5.28 11.10 6.62
N SER A 259 -4.11 11.29 6.01
CA SER A 259 -3.05 12.14 6.59
C SER A 259 -3.40 13.62 6.53
N PHE A 260 -4.00 14.09 5.42
CA PHE A 260 -4.40 15.50 5.30
C PHE A 260 -5.53 15.86 6.28
N ILE A 261 -6.56 15.02 6.37
CA ILE A 261 -7.66 15.21 7.33
C ILE A 261 -7.11 15.18 8.76
N CYS A 262 -6.26 14.21 9.09
CA CYS A 262 -5.67 14.12 10.43
C CYS A 262 -4.82 15.35 10.78
N GLN A 263 -3.99 15.85 9.84
CA GLN A 263 -3.20 17.06 10.01
C GLN A 263 -4.09 18.27 10.32
N GLU A 264 -5.20 18.45 9.59
CA GLU A 264 -6.13 19.55 9.83
C GLU A 264 -6.89 19.41 11.14
N ILE A 265 -7.30 18.18 11.53
CA ILE A 265 -7.85 17.91 12.87
C ILE A 265 -6.87 18.39 13.94
N ILE A 266 -5.60 17.98 13.86
CA ILE A 266 -4.58 18.38 14.83
C ILE A 266 -4.41 19.91 14.84
N ARG A 267 -4.35 20.55 13.66
CA ARG A 267 -4.22 22.01 13.54
C ARG A 267 -5.38 22.75 14.18
N ILE A 268 -6.61 22.28 13.99
CA ILE A 268 -7.82 22.88 14.57
C ILE A 268 -7.80 22.70 16.10
N LEU A 269 -7.41 21.51 16.59
CA LEU A 269 -7.27 21.25 18.03
C LEU A 269 -6.17 22.11 18.68
N CYS A 270 -5.06 22.35 18.00
CA CYS A 270 -4.01 23.27 18.47
C CYS A 270 -4.54 24.70 18.71
N LYS A 271 -5.60 25.10 18.02
CA LYS A 271 -6.26 26.41 18.15
C LYS A 271 -7.38 26.43 19.20
N GLY A 272 -7.70 25.30 19.84
CA GLY A 272 -8.70 25.21 20.90
C GLY A 272 -10.15 25.02 20.41
N HIS A 273 -10.44 23.88 19.79
CA HIS A 273 -11.80 23.53 19.35
C HIS A 273 -12.72 23.17 20.53
N GLN A 274 -14.03 23.50 20.45
CA GLN A 274 -15.02 23.28 21.51
C GLN A 274 -15.15 21.81 21.93
N SER A 275 -15.02 20.87 20.98
CA SER A 275 -15.02 19.43 21.27
C SER A 275 -13.95 19.01 22.28
N MET A 276 -12.91 19.81 22.50
CA MET A 276 -11.90 19.60 23.55
C MET A 276 -12.42 19.84 24.97
N GLN A 277 -13.61 20.40 25.16
CA GLN A 277 -14.22 20.47 26.49
C GLN A 277 -14.79 19.11 26.89
N LYS A 278 -15.36 18.39 25.92
CA LYS A 278 -15.98 17.07 26.10
C LYS A 278 -14.98 15.92 25.98
N TYR A 279 -13.99 16.07 25.09
CA TYR A 279 -13.09 14.99 24.70
C TYR A 279 -11.61 15.34 24.87
N ARG A 280 -10.87 14.34 25.33
CA ARG A 280 -9.42 14.26 25.19
C ARG A 280 -9.07 13.46 23.93
N PHE A 281 -8.26 14.04 23.07
CA PHE A 281 -7.85 13.43 21.81
C PHE A 281 -6.51 12.71 21.97
N ILE A 282 -6.45 11.46 21.49
CA ILE A 282 -5.24 10.65 21.37
C ILE A 282 -5.07 10.28 19.89
N ILE A 283 -4.12 10.91 19.21
CA ILE A 283 -4.03 10.89 17.74
C ILE A 283 -2.74 10.21 17.30
N TYR A 284 -2.85 9.28 16.35
CA TYR A 284 -1.74 8.62 15.67
C TYR A 284 -1.79 9.00 14.19
N PRO A 285 -1.08 10.07 13.77
CA PRO A 285 -1.28 10.69 12.46
C PRO A 285 -0.75 9.88 11.28
N MET A 286 0.10 8.89 11.55
CA MET A 286 0.58 7.95 10.55
C MET A 286 0.99 6.64 11.21
N VAL A 287 0.19 5.60 10.98
CA VAL A 287 0.44 4.27 11.55
C VAL A 287 1.46 3.49 10.71
N ASN A 288 1.57 3.73 9.40
CA ASN A 288 2.49 3.02 8.51
C ASN A 288 3.54 3.93 7.84
N PRO A 289 4.48 4.51 8.60
CA PRO A 289 5.51 5.37 8.00
C PRO A 289 6.48 4.59 7.10
N ASP A 290 6.72 3.30 7.38
CA ASP A 290 7.61 2.46 6.55
C ASP A 290 7.06 2.29 5.13
N GLY A 291 5.79 1.90 5.01
CA GLY A 291 5.17 1.75 3.71
C GLY A 291 5.04 3.08 2.95
N VAL A 292 4.79 4.20 3.65
CA VAL A 292 4.77 5.54 3.03
C VAL A 292 6.16 5.89 2.47
N PHE A 293 7.21 5.70 3.28
CA PHE A 293 8.58 5.99 2.88
C PHE A 293 8.99 5.21 1.62
N LEU A 294 8.61 3.93 1.54
CA LEU A 294 8.93 3.03 0.44
C LEU A 294 8.06 3.20 -0.82
N GLY A 295 7.01 4.04 -0.77
CA GLY A 295 6.06 4.13 -1.89
C GLY A 295 5.21 2.88 -2.08
N ASN A 296 4.94 2.13 -1.00
CA ASN A 296 3.95 1.06 -1.03
C ASN A 296 2.53 1.65 -1.24
N SER A 297 1.57 0.79 -1.56
CA SER A 297 0.15 1.09 -1.64
C SER A 297 -0.60 0.70 -0.37
N ARG A 298 -0.34 -0.48 0.19
CA ARG A 298 -1.19 -1.07 1.25
C ARG A 298 -0.42 -1.58 2.46
N CYS A 299 0.70 -2.24 2.25
CA CYS A 299 1.41 -3.01 3.28
C CYS A 299 2.52 -2.20 3.97
N ASN A 300 2.88 -2.61 5.19
CA ASN A 300 4.12 -2.17 5.83
C ASN A 300 5.35 -2.80 5.16
N PHE A 301 6.55 -2.53 5.70
CA PHE A 301 7.79 -3.10 5.19
C PHE A 301 7.79 -4.64 5.13
N ASN A 302 7.15 -5.32 6.08
CA ASN A 302 7.14 -6.78 6.14
C ASN A 302 6.07 -7.42 5.23
N GLY A 303 5.45 -6.64 4.34
CA GLY A 303 4.39 -7.13 3.45
C GLY A 303 3.06 -7.41 4.17
N VAL A 304 2.85 -6.79 5.34
CA VAL A 304 1.65 -6.99 6.16
C VAL A 304 0.66 -5.84 5.96
N ASP A 305 -0.59 -6.17 5.63
CA ASP A 305 -1.72 -5.26 5.80
C ASP A 305 -1.98 -5.05 7.31
N LEU A 306 -1.62 -3.87 7.80
CA LEU A 306 -1.77 -3.50 9.21
C LEU A 306 -3.23 -3.54 9.66
N ASN A 307 -4.18 -3.19 8.79
CA ASN A 307 -5.59 -3.18 9.13
C ASN A 307 -6.22 -4.58 9.08
N ARG A 308 -5.41 -5.65 9.13
CA ARG A 308 -5.84 -7.04 9.30
C ARG A 308 -5.22 -7.73 10.51
N LYS A 309 -4.56 -6.97 11.39
CA LYS A 309 -3.75 -7.50 12.50
C LYS A 309 -4.13 -6.97 13.88
N TRP A 310 -5.20 -6.20 14.03
CA TRP A 310 -5.54 -5.57 15.31
C TRP A 310 -6.08 -6.52 16.38
N ASP A 311 -6.59 -7.68 15.97
CA ASP A 311 -7.02 -8.75 16.87
C ASP A 311 -5.82 -9.40 17.59
N ASN A 312 -4.74 -9.67 16.86
CA ASN A 312 -3.53 -10.30 17.42
C ASN A 312 -2.23 -9.81 16.74
N PRO A 313 -1.79 -8.55 16.99
CA PRO A 313 -0.62 -8.00 16.33
C PRO A 313 0.69 -8.51 16.94
N LYS A 314 1.54 -9.09 16.10
CA LYS A 314 2.88 -9.56 16.40
C LYS A 314 3.89 -8.41 16.41
N GLN A 315 4.61 -8.29 17.51
CA GLN A 315 5.65 -7.26 17.71
C GLN A 315 6.77 -7.26 16.65
N LYS A 316 7.07 -8.40 16.02
CA LYS A 316 8.17 -8.51 15.04
C LYS A 316 7.77 -8.08 13.63
N THR A 317 6.57 -8.44 13.18
CA THR A 317 6.12 -8.25 11.79
C THR A 317 5.21 -7.02 11.63
N GLU A 318 4.48 -6.65 12.68
CA GLU A 318 3.63 -5.46 12.74
C GLU A 318 3.86 -4.70 14.06
N PRO A 319 5.12 -4.27 14.35
CA PRO A 319 5.42 -3.46 15.53
C PRO A 319 4.53 -2.22 15.61
N GLU A 320 4.13 -1.68 14.45
CA GLU A 320 3.27 -0.51 14.32
C GLU A 320 1.97 -0.67 15.11
N VAL A 321 1.18 -1.67 14.72
CA VAL A 321 -0.13 -1.94 15.35
C VAL A 321 0.05 -2.48 16.76
N HIS A 322 1.07 -3.33 17.00
CA HIS A 322 1.33 -3.90 18.32
C HIS A 322 1.50 -2.82 19.41
N TYR A 323 2.36 -1.83 19.16
CA TYR A 323 2.64 -0.80 20.15
C TYR A 323 1.58 0.31 20.18
N VAL A 324 0.93 0.63 19.05
CA VAL A 324 -0.21 1.54 19.04
C VAL A 324 -1.35 0.96 19.89
N LEU A 325 -1.72 -0.30 19.67
CA LEU A 325 -2.71 -1.01 20.49
C LEU A 325 -2.31 -0.99 21.97
N LYS A 326 -1.08 -1.39 22.31
CA LYS A 326 -0.57 -1.35 23.70
C LYS A 326 -0.65 0.05 24.30
N SER A 327 -0.50 1.10 23.49
CA SER A 327 -0.67 2.47 23.97
C SER A 327 -2.13 2.88 24.12
N ILE A 328 -3.05 2.39 23.28
CA ILE A 328 -4.49 2.66 23.38
C ILE A 328 -5.08 1.94 24.59
N SER A 329 -4.69 0.70 24.85
CA SER A 329 -5.18 -0.10 26.00
C SER A 329 -4.83 0.47 27.37
N LYS A 330 -4.04 1.54 27.45
CA LYS A 330 -3.76 2.28 28.69
C LYS A 330 -4.87 3.26 29.08
N TYR A 331 -5.83 3.48 28.19
CA TYR A 331 -6.94 4.40 28.42
C TYR A 331 -8.21 3.61 28.72
N SER A 332 -8.94 4.06 29.72
CA SER A 332 -10.34 3.72 29.95
C SER A 332 -11.24 4.83 29.40
N ASN A 333 -12.55 4.56 29.30
CA ASN A 333 -13.54 5.57 28.90
C ASN A 333 -13.31 6.16 27.49
N ILE A 334 -12.98 5.28 26.52
CA ILE A 334 -12.86 5.66 25.12
C ILE A 334 -14.26 5.70 24.51
N ALA A 335 -14.70 6.89 24.11
CA ALA A 335 -16.00 7.12 23.50
C ALA A 335 -15.98 6.82 22.01
N PHE A 336 -14.91 7.24 21.33
CA PHE A 336 -14.74 7.09 19.89
C PHE A 336 -13.38 6.50 19.55
N MET A 337 -13.39 5.62 18.56
CA MET A 337 -12.21 5.24 17.79
C MET A 337 -12.52 5.51 16.32
N ILE A 338 -11.77 6.42 15.71
CA ILE A 338 -11.94 6.84 14.32
C ILE A 338 -10.69 6.46 13.55
N ASP A 339 -10.85 5.60 12.55
CA ASP A 339 -9.78 5.14 11.66
C ASP A 339 -9.94 5.80 10.28
N LEU A 340 -9.05 6.73 9.94
CA LEU A 340 -9.11 7.55 8.72
C LEU A 340 -8.42 6.85 7.54
N HIS A 341 -9.21 6.53 6.53
CA HIS A 341 -8.82 5.76 5.35
C HIS A 341 -9.16 6.48 4.03
N GLY A 342 -8.61 5.95 2.93
CA GLY A 342 -8.86 6.40 1.57
C GLY A 342 -9.57 5.32 0.75
N HIS A 343 -10.57 5.68 -0.05
CA HIS A 343 -11.33 4.72 -0.83
C HIS A 343 -11.17 4.92 -2.34
N SER A 344 -10.93 3.85 -3.09
CA SER A 344 -10.61 3.93 -4.53
C SER A 344 -11.76 3.57 -5.48
N LYS A 345 -12.94 3.20 -4.97
CA LYS A 345 -14.08 2.76 -5.80
C LYS A 345 -15.34 3.58 -5.61
N LYS A 346 -15.36 4.45 -4.61
CA LYS A 346 -16.52 5.26 -4.25
C LYS A 346 -16.08 6.72 -4.17
N PHE A 347 -16.96 7.61 -4.59
CA PHE A 347 -16.83 9.04 -4.41
C PHE A 347 -17.12 9.43 -2.96
N ASN A 348 -16.87 10.70 -2.64
CA ASN A 348 -17.32 11.34 -1.41
C ASN A 348 -16.65 10.75 -0.15
N GLN A 349 -17.15 11.14 1.02
CA GLN A 349 -16.80 10.56 2.31
C GLN A 349 -17.97 9.71 2.84
N PHE A 350 -17.67 8.63 3.54
CA PHE A 350 -18.66 7.80 4.22
C PHE A 350 -18.00 7.08 5.41
N LEU A 351 -18.77 6.34 6.19
CA LEU A 351 -18.23 5.61 7.34
C LEU A 351 -18.67 4.16 7.36
N TYR A 352 -17.82 3.34 7.94
CA TYR A 352 -18.14 1.99 8.34
C TYR A 352 -18.17 1.89 9.87
N GLY A 353 -19.26 1.39 10.45
CA GLY A 353 -19.45 1.22 11.90
C GLY A 353 -19.53 -0.24 12.32
N CYS A 354 -19.71 -0.52 13.61
CA CYS A 354 -19.89 -1.88 14.13
C CYS A 354 -21.22 -2.04 14.88
N LEU A 355 -22.25 -2.54 14.21
CA LEU A 355 -23.51 -2.84 14.87
C LEU A 355 -23.41 -4.16 15.63
N HIS A 356 -23.71 -4.13 16.93
CA HIS A 356 -24.03 -5.31 17.73
C HIS A 356 -25.44 -5.20 18.27
N GLY A 357 -26.02 -6.35 18.63
CA GLY A 357 -27.35 -6.39 19.21
C GLY A 357 -28.49 -6.03 18.26
N LYS A 358 -29.70 -6.13 18.81
CA LYS A 358 -30.97 -5.74 18.18
C LYS A 358 -31.64 -4.58 18.93
N SER A 359 -30.93 -3.94 19.86
CA SER A 359 -31.52 -2.87 20.67
C SER A 359 -31.62 -1.58 19.85
N VAL A 360 -32.75 -0.89 20.04
CA VAL A 360 -33.04 0.39 19.38
C VAL A 360 -32.00 1.45 19.74
N SER A 361 -31.64 1.51 21.02
CA SER A 361 -30.73 2.52 21.56
C SER A 361 -29.33 2.39 20.97
N GLU A 362 -28.82 1.16 20.83
CA GLU A 362 -27.53 0.89 20.19
C GLU A 362 -27.57 1.19 18.69
N TYR A 363 -28.64 0.80 18.01
CA TYR A 363 -28.87 1.12 16.59
C TYR A 363 -28.86 2.63 16.33
N MET A 364 -29.53 3.41 17.18
CA MET A 364 -29.56 4.88 17.06
C MET A 364 -28.20 5.50 17.37
N ARG A 365 -27.57 5.08 18.47
CA ARG A 365 -26.29 5.59 18.95
C ARG A 365 -25.19 5.50 17.89
N ILE A 366 -25.09 4.36 17.20
CA ILE A 366 -24.02 4.16 16.22
C ILE A 366 -24.24 4.93 14.91
N ARG A 367 -25.50 5.15 14.52
CA ARG A 367 -25.86 5.89 13.31
C ARG A 367 -25.92 7.40 13.51
N GLN A 368 -26.08 7.86 14.76
CA GLN A 368 -26.19 9.28 15.08
C GLN A 368 -25.00 10.08 14.55
N PHE A 369 -23.77 9.60 14.76
CA PHE A 369 -22.58 10.30 14.29
C PHE A 369 -22.57 10.47 12.76
N GLY A 370 -22.89 9.40 12.02
CA GLY A 370 -23.03 9.47 10.56
C GLY A 370 -24.16 10.40 10.10
N LYS A 371 -25.28 10.46 10.83
CA LYS A 371 -26.39 11.39 10.54
C LYS A 371 -25.96 12.85 10.75
N ILE A 372 -25.25 13.15 11.84
CA ILE A 372 -24.73 14.50 12.11
C ILE A 372 -23.74 14.91 11.03
N LEU A 373 -22.82 14.02 10.65
CA LEU A 373 -21.90 14.26 9.52
C LEU A 373 -22.66 14.57 8.24
N ALA A 374 -23.67 13.78 7.89
CA ALA A 374 -24.48 14.01 6.69
C ALA A 374 -25.23 15.35 6.68
N HIS A 375 -25.66 15.82 7.85
CA HIS A 375 -26.40 17.07 7.98
C HIS A 375 -25.53 18.30 7.73
N HIS A 376 -24.23 18.22 8.03
CA HIS A 376 -23.29 19.34 7.92
C HIS A 376 -22.25 19.15 6.80
N ASN A 377 -22.37 18.11 6.00
CA ASN A 377 -21.41 17.77 4.96
C ASN A 377 -22.12 17.19 3.73
N GLU A 378 -22.30 18.00 2.69
CA GLU A 378 -22.92 17.58 1.44
C GLU A 378 -22.13 16.46 0.74
N VAL A 379 -20.82 16.38 0.97
CA VAL A 379 -19.98 15.30 0.45
C VAL A 379 -19.93 14.08 1.36
N PHE A 380 -20.85 13.95 2.34
CA PHE A 380 -20.97 12.77 3.19
C PHE A 380 -22.13 11.85 2.77
N SER A 381 -21.80 10.67 2.25
CA SER A 381 -22.76 9.75 1.61
C SER A 381 -23.37 8.77 2.62
N PHE A 382 -24.18 9.28 3.55
CA PHE A 382 -24.74 8.49 4.64
C PHE A 382 -25.64 7.34 4.19
N LYS A 383 -26.69 7.63 3.41
CA LYS A 383 -27.70 6.62 3.05
C LYS A 383 -27.18 5.55 2.10
N ARG A 384 -26.28 5.92 1.19
CA ARG A 384 -25.82 5.07 0.09
C ARG A 384 -24.61 4.22 0.47
N ASP A 385 -23.64 4.83 1.17
CA ASP A 385 -22.31 4.23 1.29
C ASP A 385 -21.93 3.80 2.69
N CYS A 386 -22.62 4.28 3.73
CA CYS A 386 -22.33 3.84 5.10
C CYS A 386 -22.85 2.42 5.35
N SER A 387 -22.01 1.57 5.93
CA SER A 387 -22.36 0.21 6.35
C SER A 387 -21.99 -0.01 7.81
N TYR A 388 -22.82 -0.78 8.52
CA TYR A 388 -22.62 -1.06 9.95
C TYR A 388 -22.51 -2.56 10.22
N GLY A 389 -22.75 -3.39 9.20
CA GLY A 389 -22.53 -4.82 9.24
C GLY A 389 -21.05 -5.16 9.44
N VAL A 390 -20.80 -6.24 10.19
CA VAL A 390 -19.46 -6.76 10.43
C VAL A 390 -19.36 -8.17 9.88
N SER A 391 -18.55 -8.35 8.84
CA SER A 391 -18.23 -9.67 8.29
C SER A 391 -17.00 -10.28 8.98
N PRO A 392 -16.85 -11.63 9.00
CA PRO A 392 -15.76 -12.31 9.70
C PRO A 392 -14.35 -11.89 9.25
N ASP A 393 -14.16 -11.62 7.97
CA ASP A 393 -12.90 -11.15 7.37
C ASP A 393 -12.48 -9.76 7.87
N ARG A 394 -13.41 -8.99 8.46
CA ARG A 394 -13.15 -7.67 9.05
C ARG A 394 -12.71 -7.75 10.52
N PHE A 395 -12.70 -8.92 11.15
CA PHE A 395 -12.38 -9.05 12.59
C PHE A 395 -10.99 -8.54 12.96
N GLY A 396 -10.02 -8.62 12.05
CA GLY A 396 -8.67 -8.10 12.25
C GLY A 396 -8.50 -6.59 12.00
N THR A 397 -9.56 -5.87 11.61
CA THR A 397 -9.51 -4.42 11.39
C THR A 397 -9.47 -3.65 12.70
N ALA A 398 -8.87 -2.46 12.70
CA ALA A 398 -8.80 -1.58 13.88
C ALA A 398 -10.19 -1.34 14.45
N ARG A 399 -11.13 -0.96 13.58
CA ARG A 399 -12.54 -0.76 13.91
C ARG A 399 -13.14 -1.94 14.68
N VAL A 400 -13.09 -3.14 14.13
CA VAL A 400 -13.78 -4.29 14.72
C VAL A 400 -13.03 -4.84 15.94
N ALA A 401 -11.70 -4.90 15.89
CA ALA A 401 -10.90 -5.43 16.99
C ALA A 401 -10.96 -4.51 18.22
N LEU A 402 -10.82 -3.18 18.05
CA LEU A 402 -10.87 -2.25 19.18
C LEU A 402 -12.28 -2.12 19.76
N TRP A 403 -13.31 -2.19 18.90
CA TRP A 403 -14.69 -2.30 19.34
C TRP A 403 -14.89 -3.47 20.30
N LYS A 404 -14.51 -4.69 19.89
CA LYS A 404 -14.69 -5.90 20.71
C LYS A 404 -13.80 -5.92 21.95
N ARG A 405 -12.52 -5.54 21.81
CA ARG A 405 -11.52 -5.69 22.88
C ARG A 405 -11.61 -4.63 23.95
N LEU A 406 -12.02 -3.41 23.58
CA LEU A 406 -12.06 -2.26 24.49
C LEU A 406 -13.49 -1.76 24.74
N ASN A 407 -14.50 -2.46 24.22
CA ASN A 407 -15.91 -2.12 24.36
C ASN A 407 -16.24 -0.67 23.91
N ILE A 408 -15.68 -0.25 22.78
CA ILE A 408 -15.82 1.12 22.26
C ILE A 408 -17.04 1.18 21.34
N ALA A 409 -18.16 1.68 21.85
CA ALA A 409 -19.43 1.73 21.09
C ALA A 409 -19.27 2.44 19.73
N ASN A 410 -18.62 3.61 19.69
CA ASN A 410 -18.39 4.36 18.45
C ASN A 410 -17.00 4.06 17.86
N SER A 411 -16.78 2.79 17.52
CA SER A 411 -15.60 2.37 16.77
C SER A 411 -15.94 2.34 15.28
N MET A 412 -15.25 3.17 14.48
CA MET A 412 -15.58 3.36 13.07
C MET A 412 -14.35 3.61 12.18
N THR A 413 -14.53 3.34 10.90
CA THR A 413 -13.63 3.72 9.82
C THR A 413 -14.31 4.83 9.03
N ILE A 414 -13.62 5.95 8.79
CA ILE A 414 -14.09 6.99 7.88
C ILE A 414 -13.29 6.86 6.59
N GLU A 415 -14.00 6.55 5.51
CA GLU A 415 -13.47 6.37 4.17
C GLU A 415 -13.63 7.67 3.39
N THR A 416 -12.54 8.18 2.84
CA THR A 416 -12.56 9.38 1.98
C THR A 416 -12.08 9.03 0.59
N SER A 417 -12.86 9.34 -0.45
CA SER A 417 -12.47 9.03 -1.81
C SER A 417 -11.10 9.60 -2.18
N ILE A 418 -10.24 8.77 -2.77
CA ILE A 418 -8.96 9.22 -3.33
C ILE A 418 -9.16 10.08 -4.58
N TYR A 419 -10.34 9.99 -5.21
CA TYR A 419 -10.70 10.73 -6.42
C TYR A 419 -11.62 11.92 -6.15
N GLY A 420 -12.05 12.14 -4.90
CA GLY A 420 -12.91 13.25 -4.51
C GLY A 420 -14.40 12.97 -4.71
N GLN A 421 -15.13 14.00 -5.13
CA GLN A 421 -16.54 13.91 -5.50
C GLN A 421 -16.67 13.69 -7.01
N MET A 422 -17.87 13.32 -7.47
CA MET A 422 -18.11 13.14 -8.90
C MET A 422 -17.74 14.42 -9.67
N GLY A 423 -16.83 14.30 -10.63
CA GLY A 423 -16.34 15.41 -11.45
C GLY A 423 -15.37 16.40 -10.78
N ARG A 424 -14.97 16.21 -9.52
CA ARG A 424 -14.04 17.12 -8.83
C ARG A 424 -13.17 16.43 -7.77
N ALA A 425 -11.86 16.52 -7.94
CA ALA A 425 -10.89 16.03 -6.96
C ALA A 425 -10.90 16.86 -5.66
N PHE A 426 -10.55 16.24 -4.53
CA PHE A 426 -10.41 16.95 -3.26
C PHE A 426 -9.09 17.73 -3.16
N GLY A 427 -9.20 19.01 -2.83
CA GLY A 427 -8.10 19.90 -2.50
C GLY A 427 -7.83 20.01 -0.99
N LEU A 428 -6.92 20.90 -0.61
CA LEU A 428 -6.60 21.14 0.81
C LEU A 428 -7.78 21.73 1.59
N GLU A 429 -8.56 22.59 0.94
CA GLU A 429 -9.75 23.21 1.53
C GLU A 429 -10.82 22.16 1.84
N ASP A 430 -10.99 21.15 0.96
CA ASP A 430 -11.88 20.03 1.21
C ASP A 430 -11.42 19.22 2.43
N TYR A 431 -10.14 18.86 2.52
CA TYR A 431 -9.62 18.14 3.69
C TYR A 431 -9.77 18.94 4.99
N HIS A 432 -9.64 20.27 4.92
CA HIS A 432 -9.90 21.15 6.05
C HIS A 432 -11.38 21.13 6.45
N ALA A 433 -12.30 21.25 5.51
CA ALA A 433 -13.74 21.19 5.76
C ALA A 433 -14.16 19.81 6.32
N LEU A 434 -13.63 18.72 5.78
CA LEU A 434 -13.87 17.36 6.28
C LEU A 434 -13.38 17.20 7.73
N ALA A 435 -12.22 17.75 8.07
CA ALA A 435 -11.70 17.76 9.44
C ALA A 435 -12.58 18.57 10.40
N GLN A 436 -13.03 19.76 9.99
CA GLN A 436 -13.97 20.57 10.76
C GLN A 436 -15.29 19.83 10.99
N ASN A 437 -15.82 19.18 9.96
CA ASN A 437 -17.08 18.44 10.04
C ASN A 437 -17.00 17.26 11.02
N ILE A 438 -15.87 16.53 11.06
CA ILE A 438 -15.63 15.48 12.06
C ILE A 438 -15.63 16.05 13.47
N LEU A 439 -14.91 17.15 13.72
CA LEU A 439 -14.83 17.76 15.05
C LEU A 439 -16.16 18.37 15.50
N ARG A 440 -16.91 19.01 14.60
CA ARG A 440 -18.27 19.50 14.84
C ARG A 440 -19.23 18.35 15.14
N ALA A 441 -19.14 17.25 14.39
CA ALA A 441 -19.99 16.09 14.64
C ALA A 441 -19.72 15.44 16.01
N LEU A 442 -18.46 15.45 16.47
CA LEU A 442 -18.12 15.01 17.83
C LEU A 442 -18.72 15.94 18.89
N ASP A 443 -18.63 17.26 18.68
CA ASP A 443 -19.18 18.27 19.59
C ASP A 443 -20.70 18.13 19.75
N LEU A 444 -21.42 17.94 18.64
CA LEU A 444 -22.87 17.79 18.59
C LEU A 444 -23.37 16.39 19.00
N TYR A 445 -22.48 15.41 19.13
CA TYR A 445 -22.86 14.05 19.45
C TYR A 445 -23.44 13.98 20.87
N ASN A 446 -24.66 13.47 21.03
CA ASN A 446 -25.28 13.26 22.34
C ASN A 446 -25.09 11.82 22.80
N GLU A 447 -24.42 11.63 23.95
CA GLU A 447 -24.18 10.30 24.53
C GLU A 447 -25.40 9.71 25.24
N GLN A 448 -26.30 10.59 25.69
CA GLN A 448 -27.58 10.24 26.31
C GLN A 448 -28.66 10.24 25.22
N VAL A 449 -28.63 9.23 24.35
CA VAL A 449 -29.75 8.99 23.45
C VAL A 449 -30.89 8.39 24.28
N ASP A 450 -31.62 9.24 25.01
CA ASP A 450 -32.93 8.89 25.56
C ASP A 450 -33.83 8.55 24.38
N SER A 451 -34.49 7.40 24.43
CA SER A 451 -35.33 6.89 23.34
C SER A 451 -36.46 7.88 23.05
N PRO A 452 -36.42 8.68 21.96
CA PRO A 452 -37.58 9.46 21.58
C PRO A 452 -38.51 8.50 20.84
N GLU A 453 -39.81 8.66 21.07
CA GLU A 453 -40.91 8.03 20.35
C GLU A 453 -40.81 8.31 18.83
N LEU A 454 -39.96 7.58 18.14
CA LEU A 454 -39.92 7.51 16.69
C LEU A 454 -40.31 6.10 16.30
N ASN A 455 -41.03 5.95 15.19
CA ASN A 455 -41.72 4.73 14.77
C ASN A 455 -40.72 3.64 14.28
N ILE A 456 -39.95 3.13 15.23
CA ILE A 456 -38.66 2.46 15.09
C ILE A 456 -38.77 1.05 14.53
N ASN A 457 -39.85 0.32 14.82
CA ASN A 457 -40.02 -1.06 14.37
C ASN A 457 -40.06 -1.16 12.84
N ARG A 458 -40.59 -0.12 12.16
CA ARG A 458 -40.67 -0.06 10.69
C ARG A 458 -39.33 0.32 10.04
N GLU A 459 -38.55 1.18 10.68
CA GLU A 459 -37.19 1.52 10.22
C GLU A 459 -36.18 0.42 10.49
N MET A 460 -36.22 -0.23 11.67
CA MET A 460 -35.36 -1.38 11.98
C MET A 460 -35.61 -2.56 11.05
N SER A 461 -36.88 -2.89 10.76
CA SER A 461 -37.22 -3.99 9.85
C SER A 461 -36.79 -3.72 8.40
N LYS A 462 -36.80 -2.44 7.98
CA LYS A 462 -36.26 -2.02 6.68
C LYS A 462 -34.73 -1.99 6.71
N ALA A 463 -34.10 -1.45 7.74
CA ALA A 463 -32.65 -1.34 7.86
C ALA A 463 -31.96 -2.70 7.97
N LEU A 464 -32.52 -3.65 8.73
CA LEU A 464 -32.03 -5.04 8.80
C LEU A 464 -32.16 -5.78 7.45
N LYS A 465 -33.09 -5.37 6.57
CA LYS A 465 -33.19 -5.85 5.18
C LYS A 465 -32.18 -5.20 4.24
N TYR A 466 -31.76 -3.95 4.51
CA TYR A 466 -30.82 -3.18 3.68
C TYR A 466 -29.36 -3.24 4.13
N ASP A 467 -29.05 -3.71 5.34
CA ASP A 467 -27.67 -3.88 5.85
C ASP A 467 -26.95 -5.13 5.28
N SER A 468 -27.46 -5.67 4.17
CA SER A 468 -26.78 -6.71 3.37
C SER A 468 -25.61 -6.17 2.54
N GLY A 469 -25.34 -4.86 2.61
CA GLY A 469 -24.20 -4.21 2.00
C GLY A 469 -22.89 -4.77 2.55
N SER A 470 -22.30 -5.70 1.80
CA SER A 470 -21.05 -6.34 2.20
C SER A 470 -19.91 -5.32 2.18
N ASP A 471 -19.18 -5.27 3.27
CA ASP A 471 -17.93 -4.52 3.41
C ASP A 471 -16.77 -5.17 2.61
N SER A 472 -17.07 -6.22 1.82
CA SER A 472 -16.11 -7.17 1.23
C SER A 472 -15.36 -6.61 0.00
N GLU A 473 -15.84 -5.54 -0.61
CA GLU A 473 -15.36 -5.12 -1.93
C GLU A 473 -14.07 -4.29 -1.94
N ALA A 474 -13.51 -3.95 -0.77
CA ALA A 474 -12.25 -3.21 -0.65
C ALA A 474 -10.99 -4.05 -0.95
N GLU A 475 -11.11 -5.36 -1.24
CA GLU A 475 -10.01 -6.33 -1.10
C GLU A 475 -9.83 -7.32 -2.26
N GLN A 476 -9.19 -6.91 -3.35
CA GLN A 476 -8.75 -7.89 -4.37
C GLN A 476 -7.22 -8.02 -4.50
N ASP A 477 -6.44 -7.35 -3.65
CA ASP A 477 -4.99 -7.19 -3.90
C ASP A 477 -4.05 -7.95 -2.94
N LEU A 478 -4.56 -8.55 -1.85
CA LEU A 478 -3.73 -9.27 -0.89
C LEU A 478 -3.65 -10.75 -1.24
N ILE A 479 -2.52 -11.16 -1.82
CA ILE A 479 -2.19 -12.57 -2.01
C ILE A 479 -0.97 -12.85 -1.14
N ILE A 480 -1.21 -13.52 -0.02
CA ILE A 480 -0.16 -14.13 0.80
C ILE A 480 0.22 -15.45 0.11
N PRO A 481 1.51 -15.73 -0.15
CA PRO A 481 1.92 -17.02 -0.67
C PRO A 481 1.45 -18.14 0.26
N LYS A 482 0.56 -19.01 -0.20
CA LYS A 482 0.27 -20.25 0.53
C LYS A 482 1.51 -21.14 0.43
N PRO A 483 2.05 -21.69 1.53
CA PRO A 483 3.10 -22.70 1.43
C PRO A 483 2.54 -23.87 0.62
N ASN A 484 3.34 -24.37 -0.34
CA ASN A 484 2.97 -25.47 -1.22
C ASN A 484 2.45 -26.65 -0.39
N ARG A 485 1.13 -26.87 -0.41
CA ARG A 485 0.56 -28.13 0.08
C ARG A 485 0.90 -29.19 -0.96
N ILE A 486 1.89 -30.01 -0.64
CA ILE A 486 2.09 -31.30 -1.29
C ILE A 486 0.78 -32.08 -1.09
N LYS A 487 -0.03 -32.22 -2.16
CA LYS A 487 -1.22 -33.07 -2.15
C LYS A 487 -0.74 -34.51 -2.21
N ILE A 488 -0.66 -35.17 -1.06
CA ILE A 488 -0.66 -36.64 -1.01
C ILE A 488 -2.12 -37.06 -1.14
N THR A 489 -2.51 -37.57 -2.31
CA THR A 489 -3.83 -38.15 -2.52
C THR A 489 -3.80 -39.62 -2.12
N SER A 490 -4.32 -39.95 -0.94
CA SER A 490 -4.72 -41.32 -0.61
C SER A 490 -6.11 -41.60 -1.22
N ARG A 491 -6.20 -42.52 -2.17
CA ARG A 491 -7.47 -43.09 -2.65
C ARG A 491 -8.16 -43.79 -1.47
N LYS A 492 -9.41 -43.42 -1.20
CA LYS A 492 -10.40 -44.30 -0.57
C LYS A 492 -11.58 -44.40 -1.51
N GLU A 493 -11.87 -45.64 -1.91
CA GLU A 493 -13.06 -46.03 -2.64
C GLU A 493 -14.29 -45.88 -1.75
N SER A 494 -15.38 -45.34 -2.31
CA SER A 494 -16.72 -45.53 -1.75
C SER A 494 -17.77 -45.47 -2.86
N SER A 495 -18.59 -46.50 -2.85
CA SER A 495 -19.62 -46.95 -3.80
C SER A 495 -20.75 -45.96 -4.10
N CYS A 496 -21.15 -45.92 -5.37
CA CYS A 496 -22.39 -45.32 -5.88
C CYS A 496 -23.64 -46.11 -5.44
N LYS A 497 -24.73 -45.39 -5.17
CA LYS A 497 -26.11 -45.87 -5.32
C LYS A 497 -26.81 -45.06 -6.41
N HIS A 498 -27.43 -45.79 -7.33
CA HIS A 498 -28.20 -45.32 -8.47
C HIS A 498 -29.46 -44.55 -8.07
N GLN A 499 -29.81 -43.55 -8.89
CA GLN A 499 -31.20 -43.32 -9.31
C GLN A 499 -31.20 -42.73 -10.73
N SER A 500 -32.07 -43.30 -11.55
CA SER A 500 -32.23 -43.16 -12.99
C SER A 500 -33.35 -42.18 -13.35
N VAL A 501 -33.19 -41.34 -14.39
CA VAL A 501 -34.29 -40.94 -15.31
C VAL A 501 -33.73 -40.49 -16.68
N GLY A 502 -34.26 -41.07 -17.76
CA GLY A 502 -34.74 -40.33 -18.95
C GLY A 502 -33.80 -40.10 -20.14
N TYR A 503 -33.89 -40.96 -21.16
CA TYR A 503 -33.35 -40.75 -22.51
C TYR A 503 -34.29 -39.88 -23.38
N GLY A 504 -33.70 -38.99 -24.18
CA GLY A 504 -34.32 -38.34 -25.34
C GLY A 504 -33.22 -37.82 -26.26
N GLY A 505 -32.94 -38.53 -27.35
CA GLY A 505 -31.81 -38.25 -28.24
C GLY A 505 -32.17 -37.37 -29.43
N ILE A 506 -31.20 -36.55 -29.87
CA ILE A 506 -31.08 -36.06 -31.25
C ILE A 506 -29.59 -36.03 -31.62
N LYS A 507 -29.24 -36.68 -32.74
CA LYS A 507 -27.90 -36.77 -33.34
C LYS A 507 -27.58 -35.51 -34.14
N GLN A 508 -26.35 -35.01 -34.07
CA GLN A 508 -25.69 -34.33 -35.20
C GLN A 508 -24.17 -34.56 -35.17
N LYS A 509 -23.62 -34.78 -36.38
CA LYS A 509 -22.27 -35.27 -36.71
C LYS A 509 -21.17 -34.26 -36.37
N ILE A 510 -20.02 -34.78 -35.96
CA ILE A 510 -18.73 -34.08 -35.83
C ILE A 510 -17.86 -34.53 -37.02
N GLU A 511 -17.33 -33.58 -37.79
CA GLU A 511 -16.22 -33.82 -38.72
C GLU A 511 -15.02 -32.95 -38.33
N THR A 512 -13.86 -33.58 -38.28
CA THR A 512 -12.52 -33.01 -38.03
C THR A 512 -11.76 -33.01 -39.35
N PRO A 513 -10.91 -32.00 -39.66
CA PRO A 513 -9.84 -32.20 -40.63
C PRO A 513 -8.44 -32.17 -40.01
N GLN A 514 -7.61 -33.05 -40.58
CA GLN A 514 -6.25 -33.42 -40.21
C GLN A 514 -5.18 -32.52 -40.83
N LEU A 515 -3.97 -32.65 -40.25
CA LEU A 515 -2.66 -32.18 -40.71
C LEU A 515 -2.30 -32.64 -42.13
N ILE A 516 -1.55 -31.80 -42.86
CA ILE A 516 -0.72 -32.21 -44.00
C ILE A 516 0.68 -31.57 -43.87
N HIS A 517 1.69 -32.44 -43.90
CA HIS A 517 3.12 -32.17 -44.11
C HIS A 517 3.42 -31.92 -45.60
N GLN A 518 4.35 -31.02 -45.94
CA GLN A 518 5.24 -31.18 -47.10
C GLN A 518 6.63 -30.55 -46.86
N HIS A 519 7.66 -31.26 -47.33
CA HIS A 519 9.09 -30.92 -47.39
C HIS A 519 9.57 -31.06 -48.85
N SER A 520 10.45 -30.17 -49.32
CA SER A 520 11.53 -30.37 -50.34
C SER A 520 12.13 -28.98 -50.65
N GLN A 521 13.41 -28.64 -50.43
CA GLN A 521 14.73 -29.08 -50.96
C GLN A 521 15.25 -28.32 -52.21
N PHE A 522 16.35 -27.57 -51.98
CA PHE A 522 17.59 -27.32 -52.79
C PHE A 522 17.63 -26.54 -54.13
N PHE A 523 18.49 -25.50 -54.19
CA PHE A 523 19.77 -25.31 -54.94
C PHE A 523 20.41 -23.99 -54.40
N LYS A 524 21.63 -23.86 -53.84
CA LYS A 524 23.05 -24.00 -54.26
C LYS A 524 23.61 -22.92 -55.23
N ASP A 525 24.80 -22.42 -54.83
CA ASP A 525 25.87 -21.69 -55.54
C ASP A 525 25.96 -20.16 -55.34
N GLN A 526 26.92 -19.65 -54.55
CA GLN A 526 28.38 -19.44 -54.74
C GLN A 526 28.74 -18.23 -55.62
N SER A 527 29.32 -17.17 -55.02
CA SER A 527 30.66 -16.65 -55.37
C SER A 527 31.05 -15.40 -54.55
N PHE A 528 32.33 -15.37 -54.23
CA PHE A 528 33.15 -14.35 -53.55
C PHE A 528 33.21 -13.00 -54.29
N VAL A 529 33.54 -11.91 -53.57
CA VAL A 529 34.74 -11.07 -53.81
C VAL A 529 34.97 -10.14 -52.60
N GLU A 530 36.18 -10.22 -52.04
CA GLU A 530 36.80 -9.31 -51.08
C GLU A 530 36.95 -7.90 -51.66
N LEU A 531 36.99 -6.86 -50.81
CA LEU A 531 37.87 -5.69 -51.01
C LEU A 531 37.91 -4.85 -49.71
N LEU A 532 39.00 -5.02 -48.96
CA LEU A 532 39.57 -3.96 -48.12
C LEU A 532 40.45 -3.07 -49.02
N PRO A 533 40.61 -1.79 -48.65
CA PRO A 533 41.96 -1.36 -48.26
C PRO A 533 42.01 -0.51 -46.98
N GLN A 534 43.12 -0.69 -46.26
CA GLN A 534 43.63 0.07 -45.10
C GLN A 534 44.43 1.34 -45.58
N PRO A 535 45.30 2.00 -44.77
CA PRO A 535 45.01 3.01 -43.74
C PRO A 535 45.91 4.28 -43.85
N SER A 536 45.71 5.31 -43.01
CA SER A 536 46.76 6.27 -42.62
C SER A 536 46.48 6.81 -41.20
N LYS A 537 47.31 6.48 -40.19
CA LYS A 537 48.49 7.23 -39.66
C LYS A 537 48.12 8.61 -39.10
N LEU A 538 48.54 9.10 -37.93
CA LEU A 538 49.49 8.68 -36.87
C LEU A 538 49.42 9.78 -35.78
N LEU A 539 49.47 9.44 -34.48
CA LEU A 539 50.30 10.03 -33.38
C LEU A 539 49.49 10.08 -32.07
N SER A 540 50.01 9.91 -30.85
CA SER A 540 51.13 9.17 -30.24
C SER A 540 51.02 9.36 -28.71
N HIS A 541 51.83 8.61 -27.93
CA HIS A 541 52.05 8.64 -26.46
C HIS A 541 51.07 7.79 -25.62
N SER A 542 51.39 6.54 -25.22
CA SER A 542 52.39 6.07 -24.20
C SER A 542 52.03 6.56 -22.78
N GLN A 543 51.92 5.80 -21.69
CA GLN A 543 52.51 4.54 -21.19
C GLN A 543 51.50 3.95 -20.17
N ASN A 544 51.25 2.65 -20.05
CA ASN A 544 51.99 1.75 -19.16
C ASN A 544 51.54 0.29 -19.39
N ARG A 545 52.53 -0.59 -19.54
CA ARG A 545 52.43 -2.06 -19.55
C ARG A 545 52.98 -2.61 -18.22
N VAL A 546 52.87 -3.94 -18.06
CA VAL A 546 53.44 -4.87 -17.05
C VAL A 546 52.32 -5.38 -16.11
N GLN A 547 51.95 -6.67 -15.99
CA GLN A 547 52.46 -7.99 -16.41
C GLN A 547 51.26 -8.99 -16.30
N LEU A 548 50.88 -9.76 -17.34
CA LEU A 548 51.27 -11.17 -17.63
C LEU A 548 50.99 -12.18 -16.50
N GLN A 549 49.93 -13.00 -16.62
CA GLN A 549 49.89 -14.38 -17.17
C GLN A 549 50.26 -15.49 -16.17
N LYS A 550 49.35 -16.46 -15.98
CA LYS A 550 49.58 -17.93 -16.08
C LYS A 550 48.23 -18.67 -16.04
N ILE A 551 47.74 -19.17 -17.17
CA ILE A 551 47.79 -20.56 -17.68
C ILE A 551 46.45 -21.31 -17.47
N ARG A 552 45.77 -21.54 -18.59
CA ARG A 552 44.79 -22.62 -18.81
C ARG A 552 45.54 -23.95 -18.91
N SER A 553 44.98 -25.03 -18.35
CA SER A 553 45.07 -26.35 -18.98
C SER A 553 43.97 -27.31 -18.52
N ARG A 554 43.19 -27.75 -19.53
CA ARG A 554 42.62 -29.11 -19.76
C ARG A 554 41.54 -29.61 -18.78
N MET A 555 40.28 -29.70 -19.22
CA MET A 555 39.65 -30.69 -20.12
C MET A 555 39.39 -32.06 -19.48
N ASN A 556 38.09 -32.32 -19.30
CA ASN A 556 37.33 -33.55 -19.55
C ASN A 556 37.87 -34.91 -19.07
N SER A 557 37.07 -35.59 -18.24
CA SER A 557 36.51 -36.93 -18.54
C SER A 557 35.73 -37.50 -17.35
N PHE A 558 34.44 -37.83 -17.54
CA PHE A 558 33.89 -39.22 -17.51
C PHE A 558 32.39 -39.25 -17.22
N GLN A 559 31.69 -39.99 -18.09
CA GLN A 559 30.27 -40.35 -18.02
C GLN A 559 30.03 -41.57 -17.11
N SER A 560 28.79 -41.65 -16.63
CA SER A 560 27.94 -42.85 -16.42
C SER A 560 28.45 -44.04 -15.59
N GLN A 561 27.68 -44.44 -14.57
CA GLN A 561 26.85 -45.66 -14.60
C GLN A 561 26.02 -45.83 -13.32
N TYR A 562 24.85 -46.46 -13.50
CA TYR A 562 23.87 -46.94 -12.53
C TYR A 562 24.45 -48.03 -11.60
N ILE A 563 23.86 -48.20 -10.40
CA ILE A 563 23.40 -49.49 -9.81
C ILE A 563 22.49 -49.21 -8.59
N GLU A 564 21.49 -50.08 -8.47
CA GLU A 564 20.37 -50.14 -7.51
C GLU A 564 20.74 -50.69 -6.11
N GLU A 565 19.72 -50.76 -5.25
CA GLU A 565 19.49 -51.66 -4.09
C GLU A 565 19.47 -51.05 -2.67
N GLN A 566 18.25 -50.68 -2.24
CA GLN A 566 17.40 -51.21 -1.14
C GLN A 566 18.01 -51.70 0.23
N PRO A 567 17.17 -51.75 1.31
CA PRO A 567 17.54 -51.45 2.71
C PRO A 567 17.64 -52.69 3.61
N LYS A 568 18.13 -52.52 4.85
CA LYS A 568 17.86 -53.46 5.96
C LYS A 568 17.57 -52.80 7.31
N LEU A 569 16.51 -53.35 7.90
CA LEU A 569 16.02 -53.31 9.28
C LEU A 569 17.10 -53.56 10.35
N GLY A 570 16.85 -53.03 11.55
CA GLY A 570 17.51 -53.43 12.80
C GLY A 570 16.82 -52.82 14.03
N SER A 571 15.84 -53.54 14.56
CA SER A 571 15.08 -53.30 15.80
C SER A 571 15.90 -53.48 17.08
N MET A 572 15.56 -52.76 18.17
CA MET A 572 15.16 -53.29 19.50
C MET A 572 14.98 -52.11 20.49
N ILE A 573 13.75 -51.82 20.95
CA ILE A 573 13.14 -52.23 22.23
C ILE A 573 13.81 -51.56 23.46
N SER A 574 13.09 -50.63 24.11
CA SER A 574 12.43 -50.88 25.40
C SER A 574 11.57 -49.69 25.85
N ALA A 575 10.30 -49.95 26.09
CA ALA A 575 9.30 -49.04 26.64
C ALA A 575 9.50 -48.82 28.15
N LEU A 576 8.95 -47.72 28.71
CA LEU A 576 8.15 -47.73 29.95
C LEU A 576 7.45 -46.39 30.24
N GLN A 577 6.11 -46.47 30.25
CA GLN A 577 5.12 -45.79 31.12
C GLN A 577 5.05 -44.25 31.16
N VAL A 578 3.99 -43.61 30.62
CA VAL A 578 2.57 -43.52 31.07
C VAL A 578 2.30 -42.28 31.93
N LYS A 579 1.35 -41.48 31.40
CA LYS A 579 0.57 -40.38 31.98
C LYS A 579 0.22 -40.53 33.47
N GLN A 580 0.18 -39.40 34.19
CA GLN A 580 -1.02 -38.88 34.92
C GLN A 580 -0.68 -37.53 35.58
N LEU A 581 -1.44 -36.47 35.27
CA LEU A 581 -2.44 -35.81 36.13
C LEU A 581 -1.88 -35.05 37.35
N PHE A 582 -2.38 -33.80 37.49
CA PHE A 582 -2.24 -32.86 38.61
C PHE A 582 -0.92 -32.07 38.76
N LYS A 583 -0.84 -30.90 38.13
CA LYS A 583 -1.06 -29.58 38.75
C LYS A 583 -0.90 -28.45 37.73
#